data_AF-A0A6I9M4R8-F1
#
_entry.id   AF-A0A6I9M4R8-F1
#
_cell.length_a   1.000
_cell.length_b   1.000
_cell.length_c   1.000
_cell.angle_alpha   90.00
_cell.angle_beta   90.00
_cell.angle_gamma   90.00
#
_symmetry.space_group_name_H-M   'P 1'
#
loop_
_entity.id
_entity.type
_entity.pdbx_description
1 polymer ?
#
loop_
_entity_poly.entity_id
_entity_poly.type
_entity_poly.pdbx_seq_one_letter_code
_entity_poly.pdbx_strand_id
1 'polypeptide(L)'
;MSYSLVFLLALFARPCLGSASRSSETMTSTSSPELAITPYVTSPGATSWAEGGTVSQSFSNFTGSVDSHGTCQCSVSLPDTAFPADRVERLEFTAHILSQKFEKEFSKVKEYVQLISVYEKKLLNLTVRVEVMEKDSISYTELDFELIKLEVKEMHKLVIQLKENFVGSTEIIDMLEVEIRNMTLLVEKLETLDQNNVLSIRRQILALKTKLKECEASKSELVPATPPPPAPGSCSHGGVVNISAPSVVQLNWQGFSFKYGAWGRDYSPQQPERTLYWVAPLNTDGRYLEYYRLYNSLDNLLIYSHSQSYRILYGQGSGIVAYNNHLYMNWYNGRNIAKINLTTNGVTVNRPLPMAAYNNRFSYANVNWQDIDLAVDEQALWVIYATEESTGNIVISKLNDTSLEVLSTWVTKQYKPSVSNAFMVCGVLYATRTLNTRTEEIFYYYDTNTGREGHLAIPMRKMQERIQSINYHPFDQKLYVYNDGYLLNYDLVFLQEPRQPV
;
A
#
# COMPACT_ATOMS: atom_id res chain seq x y z
N MET A 1 -5.13 -22.83 -8.47
CA MET A 1 -6.30 -22.63 -9.35
C MET A 1 -7.04 -21.39 -8.84
N SER A 2 -6.73 -20.22 -9.41
CA SER A 2 -7.39 -18.95 -9.09
C SER A 2 -7.99 -18.40 -10.37
N TYR A 3 -9.28 -18.69 -10.59
CA TYR A 3 -10.11 -18.02 -11.58
C TYR A 3 -11.45 -17.71 -10.91
N SER A 4 -11.57 -16.50 -10.36
CA SER A 4 -12.82 -15.72 -10.28
C SER A 4 -12.60 -14.49 -9.40
N LEU A 5 -11.94 -13.48 -9.97
CA LEU A 5 -11.97 -12.12 -9.42
C LEU A 5 -12.00 -11.09 -10.57
N VAL A 6 -12.91 -11.31 -11.53
CA VAL A 6 -13.16 -10.40 -12.68
C VAL A 6 -14.62 -9.94 -12.76
N PHE A 7 -15.50 -10.31 -11.81
CA PHE A 7 -16.94 -10.08 -11.97
C PHE A 7 -17.58 -8.93 -11.17
N LEU A 8 -16.81 -8.03 -10.53
CA LEU A 8 -17.41 -7.01 -9.64
C LEU A 8 -16.97 -5.55 -9.84
N LEU A 9 -16.39 -5.21 -11.00
CA LEU A 9 -16.01 -3.82 -11.32
C LEU A 9 -16.42 -3.38 -12.74
N ALA A 10 -17.60 -3.81 -13.22
CA ALA A 10 -18.15 -3.40 -14.51
C ALA A 10 -19.62 -2.95 -14.46
N LEU A 11 -20.03 -2.24 -13.40
CA LEU A 11 -21.40 -1.74 -13.25
C LEU A 11 -21.50 -0.27 -12.85
N PHE A 12 -20.62 0.62 -13.33
CA PHE A 12 -20.88 2.07 -13.33
C PHE A 12 -20.13 2.78 -14.47
N ALA A 13 -20.75 2.82 -15.66
CA ALA A 13 -20.56 3.77 -16.78
C ALA A 13 -21.00 3.04 -18.07
N ARG A 14 -22.13 3.35 -18.73
CA ARG A 14 -22.28 4.44 -19.73
C ARG A 14 -23.73 4.43 -20.33
N PRO A 15 -24.10 5.45 -21.14
CA PRO A 15 -25.46 6.01 -21.24
C PRO A 15 -26.36 5.43 -22.34
N CYS A 16 -27.63 5.88 -22.30
CA CYS A 16 -28.71 5.70 -23.29
C CYS A 16 -28.31 5.91 -24.76
N LEU A 17 -28.80 5.04 -25.66
CA LEU A 17 -29.66 5.39 -26.82
C LEU A 17 -30.10 4.12 -27.60
N GLY A 18 -31.36 4.09 -28.03
CA GLY A 18 -31.72 3.69 -29.42
C GLY A 18 -32.01 2.23 -29.80
N SER A 19 -33.30 1.86 -29.72
CA SER A 19 -34.11 1.13 -30.73
C SER A 19 -33.73 -0.26 -31.29
N ALA A 20 -34.71 -1.17 -31.16
CA ALA A 20 -35.37 -1.98 -32.21
C ALA A 20 -35.22 -3.51 -32.22
N SER A 21 -36.40 -4.13 -32.36
CA SER A 21 -36.79 -5.43 -32.96
C SER A 21 -36.48 -6.76 -32.27
N ARG A 22 -37.51 -7.27 -31.56
CA ARG A 22 -38.41 -8.38 -31.95
C ARG A 22 -37.78 -9.73 -32.34
N SER A 23 -38.02 -10.74 -31.51
CA SER A 23 -38.52 -12.07 -31.93
C SER A 23 -39.05 -12.87 -30.73
N SER A 24 -40.28 -13.35 -30.87
CA SER A 24 -41.01 -14.26 -30.00
C SER A 24 -40.29 -15.60 -29.81
N GLU A 25 -40.53 -16.26 -28.67
CA GLU A 25 -41.04 -17.64 -28.65
C GLU A 25 -41.60 -17.99 -27.26
N THR A 26 -42.46 -19.01 -27.26
CA THR A 26 -43.67 -19.13 -26.46
C THR A 26 -43.61 -20.38 -25.58
N MET A 27 -44.54 -20.49 -24.61
CA MET A 27 -45.04 -21.74 -23.99
C MET A 27 -44.15 -22.41 -22.93
N THR A 28 -44.64 -22.96 -21.81
CA THR A 28 -45.98 -23.10 -21.22
C THR A 28 -45.83 -23.56 -19.76
N SER A 29 -46.86 -23.26 -18.99
CA SER A 29 -47.24 -23.67 -17.64
C SER A 29 -47.30 -25.18 -17.36
N THR A 30 -47.12 -25.55 -16.09
CA THR A 30 -47.95 -26.46 -15.22
C THR A 30 -47.08 -26.86 -14.02
N SER A 31 -47.52 -27.06 -12.77
CA SER A 31 -48.81 -27.11 -12.08
C SER A 31 -48.50 -27.27 -10.57
N SER A 32 -49.26 -26.61 -9.70
CA SER A 32 -49.31 -26.87 -8.24
C SER A 32 -50.04 -28.22 -7.96
N PRO A 33 -49.95 -28.80 -6.74
CA PRO A 33 -50.93 -28.43 -5.69
C PRO A 33 -50.45 -28.49 -4.21
N GLU A 34 -51.08 -27.62 -3.43
CA GLU A 34 -51.60 -27.66 -2.05
C GLU A 34 -50.97 -28.44 -0.86
N LEU A 35 -50.69 -27.64 0.17
CA LEU A 35 -50.93 -27.74 1.63
C LEU A 35 -51.27 -29.09 2.31
N ALA A 36 -50.56 -29.35 3.41
CA ALA A 36 -51.15 -29.86 4.65
C ALA A 36 -50.39 -29.35 5.90
N ILE A 37 -51.12 -28.79 6.86
CA ILE A 37 -50.70 -28.34 8.19
C ILE A 37 -51.20 -29.38 9.21
N THR A 38 -50.43 -29.73 10.24
CA THR A 38 -50.88 -30.05 11.63
C THR A 38 -49.67 -30.38 12.55
N PRO A 39 -49.80 -30.32 13.90
CA PRO A 39 -48.93 -29.49 14.73
C PRO A 39 -48.23 -30.20 15.92
N TYR A 40 -47.37 -29.43 16.61
CA TYR A 40 -46.96 -29.49 18.03
C TYR A 40 -46.83 -30.84 18.75
N VAL A 41 -45.60 -31.14 19.22
CA VAL A 41 -45.36 -31.91 20.44
C VAL A 41 -44.25 -31.24 21.26
N THR A 42 -44.60 -30.92 22.50
CA THR A 42 -43.78 -30.40 23.60
C THR A 42 -43.18 -31.53 24.45
N SER A 43 -42.01 -31.27 25.06
CA SER A 43 -41.49 -31.73 26.38
C SER A 43 -40.02 -32.19 26.31
N PRO A 44 -39.27 -32.27 27.42
CA PRO A 44 -39.25 -31.46 28.65
C PRO A 44 -37.82 -31.11 29.14
N GLY A 45 -37.76 -30.19 30.11
CA GLY A 45 -37.12 -30.42 31.42
C GLY A 45 -35.66 -30.87 31.52
N ALA A 46 -34.82 -29.94 31.97
CA ALA A 46 -33.42 -30.10 32.37
C ALA A 46 -33.16 -31.16 33.47
N THR A 47 -31.95 -31.73 33.46
CA THR A 47 -31.24 -32.13 34.68
C THR A 47 -29.72 -32.05 34.53
N SER A 48 -29.11 -31.30 35.48
CA SER A 48 -27.85 -31.57 36.17
C SER A 48 -26.56 -31.82 35.38
N TRP A 49 -25.62 -30.86 35.44
CA TRP A 49 -24.18 -31.19 35.46
C TRP A 49 -23.45 -30.40 36.54
N ALA A 50 -22.78 -31.16 37.40
CA ALA A 50 -21.84 -30.73 38.42
C ALA A 50 -20.46 -30.44 37.82
N GLU A 51 -19.63 -29.77 38.62
CA GLU A 51 -18.27 -29.31 38.36
C GLU A 51 -17.28 -30.41 37.89
N GLY A 52 -16.29 -30.00 37.10
CA GLY A 52 -14.94 -30.55 37.14
C GLY A 52 -14.37 -31.03 35.81
N GLY A 53 -13.23 -30.45 35.42
CA GLY A 53 -12.18 -31.15 34.68
C GLY A 53 -12.00 -30.75 33.21
N THR A 54 -11.03 -29.87 32.95
CA THR A 54 -10.32 -29.81 31.66
C THR A 54 -9.69 -31.17 31.38
N VAL A 55 -10.25 -31.90 30.42
CA VAL A 55 -9.63 -33.07 29.80
C VAL A 55 -9.62 -32.83 28.30
N SER A 56 -8.43 -32.67 27.72
CA SER A 56 -8.25 -32.80 26.28
C SER A 56 -8.50 -34.27 25.91
N GLN A 57 -9.70 -34.61 25.45
CA GLN A 57 -9.93 -35.92 24.85
C GLN A 57 -9.26 -35.97 23.47
N SER A 58 -8.36 -36.93 23.27
CA SER A 58 -7.83 -37.26 21.95
C SER A 58 -8.95 -37.84 21.10
N PHE A 59 -9.26 -37.20 19.99
CA PHE A 59 -10.18 -37.73 18.99
C PHE A 59 -9.56 -38.94 18.29
N SER A 60 -10.02 -40.15 18.61
CA SER A 60 -9.88 -41.32 17.73
C SER A 60 -10.54 -42.59 18.28
N ASN A 61 -11.84 -42.77 18.00
CA ASN A 61 -12.40 -44.12 17.88
C ASN A 61 -12.28 -44.53 16.41
N PHE A 62 -11.30 -45.37 16.09
CA PHE A 62 -11.15 -45.95 14.76
C PHE A 62 -11.69 -47.38 14.77
N THR A 63 -12.53 -47.71 13.78
CA THR A 63 -12.96 -49.09 13.54
C THR A 63 -12.39 -49.52 12.20
N GLY A 64 -11.49 -50.51 12.21
CA GLY A 64 -10.90 -51.08 10.99
C GLY A 64 -11.42 -52.49 10.74
N SER A 65 -11.64 -52.84 9.47
CA SER A 65 -11.94 -54.21 9.04
C SER A 65 -10.97 -54.63 7.93
N VAL A 66 -10.80 -55.93 7.72
CA VAL A 66 -9.94 -56.48 6.67
C VAL A 66 -10.82 -57.14 5.62
N ASP A 67 -10.64 -56.76 4.36
CA ASP A 67 -11.38 -57.39 3.27
C ASP A 67 -10.84 -58.81 2.96
N SER A 68 -11.57 -59.57 2.15
CA SER A 68 -11.23 -60.95 1.80
C SER A 68 -9.93 -61.11 1.01
N HIS A 69 -9.30 -60.02 0.58
CA HIS A 69 -8.00 -60.01 -0.09
C HIS A 69 -6.85 -59.62 0.85
N GLY A 70 -7.12 -59.45 2.15
CA GLY A 70 -6.11 -59.11 3.15
C GLY A 70 -5.79 -57.61 3.22
N THR A 71 -6.60 -56.75 2.60
CA THR A 71 -6.40 -55.29 2.65
C THR A 71 -7.17 -54.72 3.84
N CYS A 72 -6.47 -54.01 4.73
CA CYS A 72 -7.11 -53.31 5.84
C CYS A 72 -7.84 -52.07 5.34
N GLN A 73 -9.16 -51.99 5.53
CA GLN A 73 -9.96 -50.80 5.33
C GLN A 73 -10.27 -50.14 6.68
N CYS A 74 -9.89 -48.87 6.80
CA CYS A 74 -10.26 -48.01 7.92
C CYS A 74 -11.15 -46.89 7.38
N SER A 75 -12.39 -46.80 7.88
CA SER A 75 -13.25 -45.65 7.62
C SER A 75 -13.03 -44.61 8.71
N VAL A 76 -12.53 -43.44 8.30
CA VAL A 76 -12.38 -42.27 9.17
C VAL A 76 -13.45 -41.26 8.77
N SER A 77 -14.46 -41.05 9.61
CA SER A 77 -15.36 -39.91 9.48
C SER A 77 -14.77 -38.73 10.25
N LEU A 78 -14.13 -37.80 9.55
CA LEU A 78 -13.72 -36.53 10.12
C LEU A 78 -14.97 -35.62 10.23
N PRO A 79 -15.32 -35.09 11.41
CA PRO A 79 -16.30 -34.00 11.49
C PRO A 79 -15.73 -32.77 10.76
N ASP A 80 -16.57 -32.07 10.00
CA ASP A 80 -16.19 -30.83 9.30
C ASP A 80 -15.61 -29.82 10.31
N THR A 81 -14.29 -29.60 10.25
CA THR A 81 -13.55 -28.63 11.10
C THR A 81 -13.40 -27.26 10.43
N ALA A 82 -14.00 -27.08 9.26
CA ALA A 82 -13.99 -25.80 8.56
C ALA A 82 -15.04 -24.86 9.16
N PHE A 83 -14.58 -23.69 9.62
CA PHE A 83 -15.45 -22.60 10.06
C PHE A 83 -16.51 -22.28 8.98
N PRO A 84 -17.81 -22.26 9.30
CA PRO A 84 -18.88 -22.19 8.31
C PRO A 84 -19.04 -20.77 7.75
N ALA A 85 -18.21 -20.43 6.77
CA ALA A 85 -18.16 -19.11 6.13
C ALA A 85 -19.49 -18.71 5.48
N ASP A 86 -20.24 -19.67 4.94
CA ASP A 86 -21.56 -19.49 4.35
C ASP A 86 -22.59 -18.97 5.36
N ARG A 87 -22.49 -19.40 6.62
CA ARG A 87 -23.38 -18.96 7.70
C ARG A 87 -23.06 -17.55 8.18
N VAL A 88 -21.79 -17.17 8.15
CA VAL A 88 -21.35 -15.82 8.50
C VAL A 88 -21.72 -14.82 7.42
N GLU A 89 -21.56 -15.18 6.15
CA GLU A 89 -21.98 -14.33 5.02
C GLU A 89 -23.49 -14.09 5.04
N ARG A 90 -24.28 -15.14 5.32
CA ARG A 90 -25.74 -15.01 5.48
C ARG A 90 -26.11 -14.13 6.69
N LEU A 91 -25.37 -14.26 7.79
CA LEU A 91 -25.56 -13.44 8.97
C LEU A 91 -25.27 -11.96 8.69
N GLU A 92 -24.19 -11.66 7.97
CA GLU A 92 -23.83 -10.30 7.54
C GLU A 92 -24.93 -9.69 6.68
N PHE A 93 -25.46 -10.45 5.72
CA PHE A 93 -26.57 -10.01 4.88
C PHE A 93 -27.84 -9.70 5.71
N THR A 94 -28.21 -10.58 6.65
CA THR A 94 -29.34 -10.35 7.56
C THR A 94 -29.13 -9.15 8.46
N ALA A 95 -27.91 -8.95 9.00
CA ALA A 95 -27.55 -7.79 9.82
C ALA A 95 -27.79 -6.46 9.07
N HIS A 96 -27.38 -6.42 7.80
CA HIS A 96 -27.49 -5.23 6.98
C HIS A 96 -28.95 -4.86 6.70
N ILE A 97 -29.80 -5.85 6.37
CA ILE A 97 -31.24 -5.64 6.17
C ILE A 97 -31.89 -5.11 7.45
N LEU A 98 -31.53 -5.71 8.60
CA LEU A 98 -32.09 -5.34 9.90
C LEU A 98 -31.73 -3.90 10.28
N SER A 99 -30.48 -3.49 10.05
CA SER A 99 -30.02 -2.12 10.27
C SER A 99 -30.77 -1.11 9.41
N GLN A 100 -31.02 -1.41 8.13
CA GLN A 100 -31.80 -0.54 7.25
C GLN A 100 -33.26 -0.40 7.70
N LYS A 101 -33.89 -1.51 8.12
CA LYS A 101 -35.26 -1.48 8.69
C LYS A 101 -35.31 -0.64 9.97
N PHE A 102 -34.32 -0.80 10.86
CA PHE A 102 -34.22 -0.05 12.11
C PHE A 102 -34.06 1.46 11.87
N GLU A 103 -33.13 1.88 11.01
CA GLU A 103 -32.92 3.30 10.68
C GLU A 103 -34.16 3.96 10.08
N LYS A 104 -34.91 3.21 9.26
CA LYS A 104 -36.17 3.69 8.68
C LYS A 104 -37.23 3.96 9.76
N GLU A 105 -37.38 3.07 10.74
CA GLU A 105 -38.32 3.28 11.85
C GLU A 105 -37.81 4.35 12.82
N PHE A 106 -36.51 4.38 13.11
CA PHE A 106 -35.89 5.38 13.97
C PHE A 106 -36.07 6.81 13.43
N SER A 107 -35.99 6.98 12.10
CA SER A 107 -36.24 8.26 11.44
C SER A 107 -37.67 8.76 11.65
N LYS A 108 -38.68 7.87 11.59
CA LYS A 108 -40.08 8.23 11.88
C LYS A 108 -40.26 8.66 13.34
N VAL A 109 -39.64 7.94 14.29
CA VAL A 109 -39.68 8.29 15.71
C VAL A 109 -39.11 9.70 15.94
N LYS A 110 -38.01 10.05 15.27
CA LYS A 110 -37.41 11.38 15.35
C LYS A 110 -38.33 12.49 14.85
N GLU A 111 -39.06 12.25 13.76
CA GLU A 111 -40.07 13.20 13.25
C GLU A 111 -41.23 13.38 14.25
N TYR A 112 -41.69 12.29 14.89
CA TYR A 112 -42.74 12.38 15.91
C TYR A 112 -42.30 13.17 17.15
N VAL A 113 -41.08 12.96 17.63
CA VAL A 113 -40.54 13.72 18.78
C VAL A 113 -40.49 15.22 18.47
N GLN A 114 -40.09 15.59 17.26
CA GLN A 114 -40.09 16.99 16.82
C GLN A 114 -41.50 17.57 16.76
N LEU A 115 -42.46 16.82 16.21
CA LEU A 115 -43.84 17.24 16.08
C LEU A 115 -44.52 17.39 17.46
N ILE A 116 -44.28 16.47 18.39
CA ILE A 116 -44.75 16.54 19.78
C ILE A 116 -44.22 17.79 20.49
N SER A 117 -42.94 18.13 20.31
CA SER A 117 -42.36 19.35 20.88
C SER A 117 -43.03 20.63 20.35
N VAL A 118 -43.45 20.65 19.08
CA VAL A 118 -44.22 21.77 18.51
C VAL A 118 -45.62 21.85 19.14
N TYR A 119 -46.28 20.70 19.37
CA TYR A 119 -47.59 20.67 20.03
C TYR A 119 -47.53 21.15 21.47
N GLU A 120 -46.52 20.73 22.22
CA GLU A 120 -46.31 21.17 23.60
C GLU A 120 -46.22 22.70 23.69
N LYS A 121 -45.47 23.33 22.78
CA LYS A 121 -45.39 24.79 22.70
C LYS A 121 -46.72 25.47 22.37
N LYS A 122 -47.49 24.91 21.42
CA LYS A 122 -48.83 25.45 21.09
C LYS A 122 -49.79 25.35 22.28
N LEU A 123 -49.72 24.23 23.02
CA LEU A 123 -50.58 23.98 24.18
C LEU A 123 -50.23 24.91 25.35
N LEU A 124 -48.94 25.17 25.58
CA LEU A 124 -48.48 26.17 26.54
C LEU A 124 -48.98 27.58 26.16
N ASN A 125 -48.84 27.99 24.90
CA ASN A 125 -49.32 29.31 24.45
C ASN A 125 -50.85 29.45 24.61
N LEU A 126 -51.60 28.40 24.28
CA LEU A 126 -53.05 28.40 24.45
C LEU A 126 -53.43 28.48 25.94
N THR A 127 -52.73 27.73 26.79
CA THR A 127 -52.94 27.76 28.25
C THR A 127 -52.69 29.14 28.83
N VAL A 128 -51.57 29.79 28.45
CA VAL A 128 -51.26 31.17 28.84
C VAL A 128 -52.34 32.14 28.36
N ARG A 129 -52.83 31.99 27.12
CA ARG A 129 -53.88 32.86 26.58
C ARG A 129 -55.20 32.70 27.33
N VAL A 130 -55.57 31.47 27.69
CA VAL A 130 -56.77 31.19 28.49
C VAL A 130 -56.61 31.71 29.92
N GLU A 131 -55.43 31.58 30.53
CA GLU A 131 -55.15 32.09 31.88
C GLU A 131 -55.17 33.63 31.94
N VAL A 132 -54.69 34.30 30.90
CA VAL A 132 -54.83 35.76 30.74
C VAL A 132 -56.29 36.16 30.61
N MET A 133 -57.07 35.42 29.82
CA MET A 133 -58.52 35.63 29.69
C MET A 133 -59.31 35.40 30.99
N GLU A 134 -58.79 34.56 31.89
CA GLU A 134 -59.40 34.31 33.21
C GLU A 134 -59.10 35.44 34.22
N LYS A 135 -57.94 36.07 34.13
CA LYS A 135 -57.46 37.06 35.12
C LYS A 135 -57.70 38.52 34.74
N ASP A 136 -57.76 38.85 33.46
CA ASP A 136 -57.95 40.24 33.00
C ASP A 136 -59.43 40.65 32.99
N SER A 137 -59.73 41.86 33.47
CA SER A 137 -61.08 42.44 33.58
C SER A 137 -61.60 43.08 32.27
N ILE A 138 -61.15 42.60 31.10
CA ILE A 138 -61.51 43.12 29.78
C ILE A 138 -62.68 42.29 29.20
N SER A 139 -63.69 42.94 28.58
CA SER A 139 -64.82 42.24 27.97
C SER A 139 -64.42 41.54 26.67
N TYR A 140 -64.24 40.23 26.71
CA TYR A 140 -63.98 39.40 25.53
C TYR A 140 -65.23 39.23 24.66
N THR A 141 -65.04 39.14 23.35
CA THR A 141 -66.14 39.00 22.37
C THR A 141 -66.39 37.53 22.03
N GLU A 142 -67.58 37.21 21.53
CA GLU A 142 -67.93 35.86 21.05
C GLU A 142 -66.95 35.35 19.97
N LEU A 143 -66.39 36.27 19.17
CA LEU A 143 -65.36 35.98 18.17
C LEU A 143 -64.04 35.47 18.77
N ASP A 144 -63.65 35.94 19.96
CA ASP A 144 -62.42 35.52 20.63
C ASP A 144 -62.52 34.05 21.08
N PHE A 145 -63.70 33.64 21.54
CA PHE A 145 -63.97 32.26 21.92
C PHE A 145 -64.12 31.33 20.70
N GLU A 146 -64.68 31.81 19.59
CA GLU A 146 -64.74 31.03 18.34
C GLU A 146 -63.34 30.75 17.77
N LEU A 147 -62.40 31.70 17.89
CA LEU A 147 -61.03 31.48 17.47
C LEU A 147 -60.35 30.36 18.28
N ILE A 148 -60.53 30.34 19.60
CA ILE A 148 -60.02 29.30 20.49
C ILE A 148 -60.67 27.94 20.18
N LYS A 149 -61.98 27.89 19.93
CA LYS A 149 -62.68 26.65 19.54
C LYS A 149 -62.12 26.07 18.24
N LEU A 150 -61.78 26.92 17.26
CA LEU A 150 -61.17 26.47 16.01
C LEU A 150 -59.76 25.91 16.24
N GLU A 151 -58.93 26.57 17.04
CA GLU A 151 -57.58 26.10 17.38
C GLU A 151 -57.61 24.74 18.12
N VAL A 152 -58.52 24.57 19.09
CA VAL A 152 -58.71 23.29 19.81
C VAL A 152 -59.19 22.18 18.88
N LYS A 153 -60.12 22.49 17.96
CA LYS A 153 -60.65 21.52 17.00
C LYS A 153 -59.57 21.07 15.99
N GLU A 154 -58.72 21.98 15.56
CA GLU A 154 -57.57 21.67 14.71
C GLU A 154 -56.57 20.77 15.45
N MET A 155 -56.24 21.09 16.71
CA MET A 155 -55.36 20.26 17.55
C MET A 155 -55.93 18.86 17.76
N HIS A 156 -57.23 18.72 18.02
CA HIS A 156 -57.88 17.41 18.20
C HIS A 156 -57.78 16.54 16.93
N LYS A 157 -58.00 17.14 15.74
CA LYS A 157 -57.86 16.42 14.46
C LYS A 157 -56.42 15.90 14.26
N LEU A 158 -55.44 16.71 14.63
CA LEU A 158 -54.02 16.37 14.52
C LEU A 158 -53.60 15.28 15.51
N VAL A 159 -54.15 15.26 16.73
CA VAL A 159 -53.90 14.19 17.73
C VAL A 159 -54.43 12.84 17.25
N ILE A 160 -55.59 12.81 16.59
CA ILE A 160 -56.13 11.58 15.99
C ILE A 160 -55.18 11.05 14.90
N GLN A 161 -54.68 11.92 14.03
CA GLN A 161 -53.71 11.53 12.98
C GLN A 161 -52.39 11.01 13.57
N LEU A 162 -51.93 11.59 14.69
CA LEU A 162 -50.74 11.11 15.38
C LEU A 162 -50.95 9.69 15.95
N LYS A 163 -52.13 9.46 16.56
CA LYS A 163 -52.49 8.18 17.18
C LYS A 163 -52.60 7.04 16.17
N GLU A 164 -53.19 7.28 15.00
CA GLU A 164 -53.32 6.26 13.95
C GLU A 164 -51.96 5.82 13.38
N ASN A 165 -51.01 6.74 13.25
CA ASN A 165 -49.68 6.43 12.71
C ASN A 165 -48.75 5.75 13.73
N PHE A 166 -48.97 5.93 15.03
CA PHE A 166 -48.12 5.36 16.09
C PHE A 166 -48.31 3.83 16.25
N VAL A 167 -49.53 3.33 16.02
CA VAL A 167 -49.88 1.91 16.16
C VAL A 167 -49.14 1.03 15.14
N GLY A 168 -48.81 1.56 13.96
CA GLY A 168 -48.09 0.82 12.91
C GLY A 168 -46.60 0.60 13.20
N SER A 169 -45.97 1.45 14.03
CA SER A 169 -44.53 1.31 14.35
C SER A 169 -44.26 0.33 15.49
N THR A 170 -45.23 0.08 16.39
CA THR A 170 -45.07 -0.89 17.49
C THR A 170 -44.92 -2.33 16.99
N GLU A 171 -45.72 -2.78 16.01
CA GLU A 171 -45.61 -4.15 15.47
C GLU A 171 -44.27 -4.40 14.74
N ILE A 172 -43.72 -3.38 14.08
CA ILE A 172 -42.42 -3.47 13.39
C ILE A 172 -41.27 -3.53 14.40
N ILE A 173 -41.36 -2.79 15.50
CA ILE A 173 -40.36 -2.81 16.58
C ILE A 173 -40.34 -4.19 17.26
N ASP A 174 -41.51 -4.77 17.54
CA ASP A 174 -41.61 -6.11 18.13
C ASP A 174 -41.02 -7.18 17.19
N MET A 175 -41.23 -7.04 15.88
CA MET A 175 -40.63 -7.92 14.86
C MET A 175 -39.11 -7.78 14.79
N LEU A 176 -38.59 -6.55 14.86
CA LEU A 176 -37.15 -6.28 14.91
C LEU A 176 -36.50 -6.89 16.16
N GLU A 177 -37.16 -6.82 17.32
CA GLU A 177 -36.66 -7.43 18.55
C GLU A 177 -36.47 -8.95 18.41
N VAL A 178 -37.46 -9.63 17.81
CA VAL A 178 -37.38 -11.07 17.55
C VAL A 178 -36.27 -11.42 16.55
N GLU A 179 -36.11 -10.64 15.48
CA GLU A 179 -35.03 -10.83 14.49
C GLU A 179 -33.63 -10.65 15.14
N ILE A 180 -33.44 -9.64 16.00
CA ILE A 180 -32.19 -9.39 16.75
C ILE A 180 -31.88 -10.55 17.71
N ARG A 181 -32.88 -11.06 18.43
CA ARG A 181 -32.72 -12.16 19.38
C ARG A 181 -32.28 -13.45 18.68
N ASN A 182 -32.88 -13.78 17.54
CA ASN A 182 -32.49 -14.93 16.72
C ASN A 182 -31.07 -14.78 16.17
N MET A 183 -30.69 -13.56 15.79
CA MET A 183 -29.34 -13.26 15.32
C MET A 183 -28.29 -13.45 16.42
N THR A 184 -28.60 -13.04 17.65
CA THR A 184 -27.75 -13.20 18.84
C THR A 184 -27.46 -14.68 19.13
N LEU A 185 -28.49 -15.52 19.11
CA LEU A 185 -28.35 -16.97 19.29
C LEU A 185 -27.50 -17.63 18.18
N LEU A 186 -27.58 -17.13 16.94
CA LEU A 186 -26.75 -17.64 15.85
C LEU A 186 -25.26 -17.28 16.05
N VAL A 187 -24.98 -16.06 16.51
CA VAL A 187 -23.60 -15.60 16.80
C VAL A 187 -22.97 -16.45 17.90
N GLU A 188 -23.67 -16.68 19.01
CA GLU A 188 -23.18 -17.53 20.11
C GLU A 188 -22.87 -18.95 19.62
N LYS A 189 -23.73 -19.51 18.76
CA LYS A 189 -23.49 -20.83 18.15
C LYS A 189 -22.30 -20.82 17.20
N LEU A 190 -22.05 -19.74 16.46
CA LEU A 190 -20.89 -19.61 15.57
C LEU A 190 -19.57 -19.45 16.35
N GLU A 191 -19.58 -18.75 17.49
CA GLU A 191 -18.40 -18.63 18.35
C GLU A 191 -17.98 -19.99 18.93
N THR A 192 -18.92 -20.86 19.30
CA THR A 192 -18.59 -22.23 19.76
C THR A 192 -17.98 -23.14 18.68
N LEU A 193 -18.12 -22.79 17.40
CA LEU A 193 -17.57 -23.56 16.27
C LEU A 193 -16.14 -23.10 15.88
N ASP A 194 -15.62 -22.02 16.45
CA ASP A 194 -14.27 -21.51 16.19
C ASP A 194 -13.21 -22.24 17.06
N GLN A 195 -12.99 -23.53 16.80
CA GLN A 195 -11.97 -24.31 17.53
C GLN A 195 -10.52 -23.88 17.26
N ASN A 196 -10.27 -23.14 16.18
CA ASN A 196 -8.93 -22.70 15.77
C ASN A 196 -8.63 -21.25 16.15
N ASN A 197 -9.46 -20.62 17.00
CA ASN A 197 -9.26 -19.26 17.49
C ASN A 197 -9.12 -18.21 16.35
N VAL A 198 -9.69 -18.47 15.16
CA VAL A 198 -9.54 -17.65 13.95
C VAL A 198 -10.08 -16.24 14.16
N LEU A 199 -11.20 -16.11 14.89
CA LEU A 199 -11.79 -14.83 15.24
C LEU A 199 -10.92 -14.05 16.23
N SER A 200 -10.30 -14.75 17.18
CA SER A 200 -9.36 -14.13 18.13
C SER A 200 -8.12 -13.59 17.41
N ILE A 201 -7.57 -14.33 16.43
CA ILE A 201 -6.44 -13.92 15.61
C ILE A 201 -6.82 -12.70 14.77
N ARG A 202 -8.00 -12.69 14.14
CA ARG A 202 -8.51 -11.53 13.40
C ARG A 202 -8.68 -10.29 14.28
N ARG A 203 -9.23 -10.45 15.50
CA ARG A 203 -9.35 -9.36 16.49
C ARG A 203 -7.97 -8.84 16.91
N GLN A 204 -6.99 -9.71 17.11
CA GLN A 204 -5.61 -9.33 17.40
C GLN A 204 -4.94 -8.60 16.22
N ILE A 205 -5.15 -9.04 14.98
CA ILE A 205 -4.66 -8.37 13.78
C ILE A 205 -5.27 -6.97 13.66
N LEU A 206 -6.57 -6.81 13.93
CA LEU A 206 -7.24 -5.51 13.95
C LEU A 206 -6.65 -4.61 15.05
N ALA A 207 -6.49 -5.13 16.27
CA ALA A 207 -5.88 -4.40 17.37
C ALA A 207 -4.44 -3.98 17.06
N LEU A 208 -3.65 -4.85 16.42
CA LEU A 208 -2.30 -4.55 15.94
C LEU A 208 -2.30 -3.47 14.85
N LYS A 209 -3.27 -3.50 13.92
CA LYS A 209 -3.44 -2.44 12.90
C LYS A 209 -3.82 -1.09 13.51
N THR A 210 -4.68 -1.09 14.52
CA THR A 210 -5.05 0.15 15.23
C THR A 210 -3.86 0.68 16.02
N LYS A 211 -3.15 -0.17 16.75
CA LYS A 211 -1.89 0.20 17.41
C LYS A 211 -0.82 0.69 16.43
N LEU A 212 -0.75 0.12 15.23
CA LEU A 212 0.15 0.59 14.18
C LEU A 212 -0.23 2.01 13.73
N LYS A 213 -1.52 2.27 13.47
CA LYS A 213 -2.02 3.63 13.16
C LYS A 213 -1.78 4.62 14.29
N GLU A 214 -1.98 4.22 15.54
CA GLU A 214 -1.68 5.03 16.72
C GLU A 214 -0.18 5.28 16.86
N CYS A 215 0.66 4.29 16.55
CA CYS A 215 2.12 4.43 16.53
C CYS A 215 2.58 5.35 15.39
N GLU A 216 1.98 5.25 14.20
CA GLU A 216 2.22 6.15 13.07
C GLU A 216 1.76 7.59 13.36
N ALA A 217 0.61 7.74 14.03
CA ALA A 217 0.11 9.03 14.47
C ALA A 217 0.97 9.65 15.58
N SER A 218 1.37 8.86 16.59
CA SER A 218 2.24 9.30 17.69
C SER A 218 3.70 9.49 17.27
N LYS A 219 4.16 8.86 16.19
CA LYS A 219 5.44 9.17 15.53
C LYS A 219 5.49 10.61 15.01
N SER A 220 4.33 11.26 14.79
CA SER A 220 4.26 12.70 14.51
C SER A 220 4.42 13.59 15.76
N GLU A 221 4.27 13.05 16.98
CA GLU A 221 4.28 13.86 18.22
C GLU A 221 5.49 13.59 19.15
N LEU A 222 6.25 12.50 18.98
CA LEU A 222 7.31 12.10 19.94
C LEU A 222 8.71 11.88 19.35
N VAL A 223 8.98 12.33 18.12
CA VAL A 223 10.36 12.42 17.61
C VAL A 223 10.92 13.78 18.05
N PRO A 224 12.01 13.86 18.84
CA PRO A 224 12.72 15.13 19.02
C PRO A 224 13.06 15.64 17.63
N ALA A 225 12.52 16.82 17.28
CA ALA A 225 12.47 17.37 15.93
C ALA A 225 13.76 17.10 15.15
N THR A 226 13.79 15.98 14.40
CA THR A 226 14.64 15.88 13.23
C THR A 226 14.07 16.92 12.29
N PRO A 227 14.83 17.99 12.02
CA PRO A 227 14.29 19.08 11.24
C PRO A 227 13.92 18.58 9.84
N PRO A 228 12.92 19.19 9.18
CA PRO A 228 12.36 18.65 7.95
C PRO A 228 13.46 18.40 6.92
N PRO A 229 13.41 17.27 6.18
CA PRO A 229 14.41 16.96 5.17
C PRO A 229 14.53 18.13 4.16
N PRO A 230 15.72 18.35 3.58
CA PRO A 230 15.91 19.38 2.56
C PRO A 230 14.88 19.20 1.45
N ALA A 231 14.43 20.31 0.84
CA ALA A 231 13.47 20.22 -0.27
C ALA A 231 13.96 19.23 -1.33
N PRO A 232 13.11 18.30 -1.81
CA PRO A 232 13.47 17.32 -2.83
C PRO A 232 14.19 17.97 -4.02
N GLY A 233 15.35 17.43 -4.42
CA GLY A 233 16.16 17.99 -5.50
C GLY A 233 16.89 19.31 -5.19
N SER A 234 16.96 19.76 -3.93
CA SER A 234 17.74 20.94 -3.53
C SER A 234 19.07 20.57 -2.88
N CYS A 235 20.10 21.35 -3.20
CA CYS A 235 21.43 21.26 -2.59
C CYS A 235 21.65 22.19 -1.40
N SER A 236 20.59 22.76 -0.81
CA SER A 236 20.67 23.61 0.39
C SER A 236 20.90 22.79 1.67
N HIS A 237 21.96 22.00 1.69
CA HIS A 237 22.33 21.12 2.80
C HIS A 237 23.86 20.91 2.86
N GLY A 238 24.42 20.73 4.05
CA GLY A 238 25.85 20.60 4.29
C GLY A 238 26.46 19.23 3.96
N GLY A 239 25.77 18.40 3.16
CA GLY A 239 26.22 17.08 2.72
C GLY A 239 25.64 15.92 3.53
N VAL A 240 25.97 14.69 3.13
CA VAL A 240 25.46 13.46 3.76
C VAL A 240 26.14 13.24 5.11
N VAL A 241 25.34 13.06 6.17
CA VAL A 241 25.84 12.81 7.54
C VAL A 241 25.47 11.43 8.06
N ASN A 242 24.39 10.84 7.57
CA ASN A 242 23.96 9.51 8.00
C ASN A 242 23.13 8.83 6.90
N ILE A 243 22.91 7.52 7.07
CA ILE A 243 22.14 6.69 6.15
C ILE A 243 21.21 5.76 6.96
N SER A 244 20.02 5.50 6.45
CA SER A 244 19.06 4.61 7.13
C SER A 244 19.48 3.13 7.04
N ALA A 245 18.75 2.27 7.76
CA ALA A 245 18.90 0.82 7.60
C ALA A 245 18.36 0.38 6.21
N PRO A 246 18.91 -0.69 5.60
CA PRO A 246 18.46 -1.16 4.30
C PRO A 246 16.99 -1.58 4.35
N SER A 247 16.19 -1.08 3.43
CA SER A 247 14.86 -1.62 3.15
C SER A 247 14.93 -2.50 1.91
N VAL A 248 14.51 -3.77 2.07
CA VAL A 248 14.50 -4.76 0.99
C VAL A 248 13.23 -4.54 0.17
N VAL A 249 13.39 -4.19 -1.10
CA VAL A 249 12.25 -3.98 -1.98
C VAL A 249 11.81 -5.31 -2.57
N GLN A 250 12.69 -5.99 -3.31
CA GLN A 250 12.36 -7.25 -3.99
C GLN A 250 13.64 -7.95 -4.47
N LEU A 251 13.56 -9.24 -4.83
CA LEU A 251 14.61 -9.91 -5.62
C LEU A 251 14.58 -9.41 -7.08
N ASN A 252 15.70 -9.46 -7.80
CA ASN A 252 15.65 -9.25 -9.24
C ASN A 252 14.79 -10.31 -9.94
N TRP A 253 14.14 -9.93 -11.03
CA TRP A 253 13.18 -10.79 -11.75
C TRP A 253 13.80 -12.01 -12.45
N GLN A 254 15.12 -12.04 -12.66
CA GLN A 254 15.82 -13.20 -13.22
C GLN A 254 16.21 -14.24 -12.16
N GLY A 255 16.12 -13.89 -10.87
CA GLY A 255 16.33 -14.79 -9.75
C GLY A 255 17.73 -14.75 -9.15
N PHE A 256 17.99 -15.64 -8.19
CA PHE A 256 19.17 -15.62 -7.32
C PHE A 256 20.51 -15.82 -8.02
N SER A 257 20.54 -16.44 -9.20
CA SER A 257 21.77 -16.65 -9.97
C SER A 257 22.31 -15.34 -10.57
N PHE A 258 21.43 -14.35 -10.78
CA PHE A 258 21.76 -13.06 -11.35
C PHE A 258 22.20 -12.11 -10.24
N LYS A 259 23.42 -12.35 -9.75
CA LYS A 259 23.96 -11.61 -8.60
C LYS A 259 24.39 -10.19 -8.95
N TYR A 260 24.72 -9.92 -10.21
CA TYR A 260 25.28 -8.66 -10.68
C TYR A 260 24.21 -7.84 -11.38
N GLY A 261 24.26 -6.51 -11.26
CA GLY A 261 23.24 -5.67 -11.86
C GLY A 261 23.19 -4.28 -11.28
N ALA A 262 22.25 -3.52 -11.81
CA ALA A 262 21.85 -2.23 -11.28
C ALA A 262 20.35 -2.05 -11.35
N TRP A 263 19.86 -1.16 -10.51
CA TRP A 263 18.47 -0.74 -10.55
C TRP A 263 18.36 0.68 -10.02
N GLY A 264 17.22 1.30 -10.28
CA GLY A 264 16.92 2.62 -9.80
C GLY A 264 15.61 3.13 -10.35
N ARG A 265 15.45 4.45 -10.27
CA ARG A 265 14.34 5.20 -10.85
C ARG A 265 14.91 6.24 -11.81
N ASP A 266 14.20 6.50 -12.91
CA ASP A 266 14.54 7.57 -13.85
C ASP A 266 14.26 8.93 -13.21
N TYR A 267 15.28 9.80 -13.18
CA TYR A 267 15.15 11.17 -12.72
C TYR A 267 15.01 12.12 -13.91
N SER A 268 13.96 12.96 -13.91
CA SER A 268 13.79 14.04 -14.88
C SER A 268 13.52 15.36 -14.14
N PRO A 269 14.38 16.39 -14.28
CA PRO A 269 14.16 17.68 -13.64
C PRO A 269 12.85 18.36 -14.08
N GLN A 270 12.39 18.10 -15.31
CA GLN A 270 11.14 18.65 -15.84
C GLN A 270 9.90 17.92 -15.29
N GLN A 271 10.06 16.66 -14.88
CA GLN A 271 8.99 15.83 -14.34
C GLN A 271 9.49 15.02 -13.12
N PRO A 272 9.83 15.66 -11.99
CA PRO A 272 10.46 14.98 -10.86
C PRO A 272 9.56 13.91 -10.23
N GLU A 273 8.24 14.13 -10.28
CA GLU A 273 7.21 13.22 -9.76
C GLU A 273 7.02 11.96 -10.61
N ARG A 274 7.55 11.92 -11.84
CA ARG A 274 7.35 10.78 -12.75
C ARG A 274 7.96 9.52 -12.13
N THR A 275 7.16 8.46 -12.04
CA THR A 275 7.60 7.17 -11.50
C THR A 275 7.91 6.21 -12.64
N LEU A 276 9.19 5.98 -12.90
CA LEU A 276 9.64 4.93 -13.82
C LEU A 276 10.85 4.22 -13.20
N TYR A 277 10.61 3.01 -12.69
CA TYR A 277 11.66 2.16 -12.15
C TYR A 277 12.28 1.32 -13.25
N TRP A 278 13.58 1.09 -13.15
CA TRP A 278 14.33 0.25 -14.08
C TRP A 278 15.15 -0.77 -13.30
N VAL A 279 15.20 -2.00 -13.80
CA VAL A 279 15.96 -3.11 -13.21
C VAL A 279 16.74 -3.80 -14.32
N ALA A 280 18.07 -3.74 -14.22
CA ALA A 280 19.03 -4.20 -15.21
C ALA A 280 19.99 -5.24 -14.59
N PRO A 281 19.54 -6.48 -14.37
CA PRO A 281 20.43 -7.56 -13.97
C PRO A 281 21.40 -7.90 -15.11
N LEU A 282 22.68 -8.07 -14.79
CA LEU A 282 23.66 -8.58 -15.75
C LEU A 282 23.58 -10.10 -15.80
N ASN A 283 24.11 -10.67 -16.88
CA ASN A 283 24.30 -12.10 -17.01
C ASN A 283 25.14 -12.66 -15.85
N THR A 284 25.08 -13.97 -15.67
CA THR A 284 25.73 -14.67 -14.53
C THR A 284 27.26 -14.55 -14.54
N ASP A 285 27.86 -14.13 -15.65
CA ASP A 285 29.29 -13.79 -15.77
C ASP A 285 29.64 -12.40 -15.22
N GLY A 286 28.63 -11.59 -14.88
CA GLY A 286 28.76 -10.24 -14.34
C GLY A 286 29.27 -9.21 -15.34
N ARG A 287 29.33 -9.54 -16.63
CA ARG A 287 29.90 -8.66 -17.65
C ARG A 287 28.83 -8.03 -18.53
N TYR A 288 27.94 -8.83 -19.10
CA TYR A 288 27.00 -8.36 -20.12
C TYR A 288 25.64 -8.02 -19.54
N LEU A 289 25.09 -6.89 -19.98
CA LEU A 289 23.67 -6.59 -19.85
C LEU A 289 22.94 -7.06 -21.12
N GLU A 290 22.07 -8.05 -20.98
CA GLU A 290 21.23 -8.51 -22.10
C GLU A 290 19.80 -8.00 -22.02
N TYR A 291 19.19 -8.00 -20.84
CA TYR A 291 17.80 -7.61 -20.64
C TYR A 291 17.64 -6.67 -19.46
N TYR A 292 16.81 -5.64 -19.63
CA TYR A 292 16.33 -4.81 -18.53
C TYR A 292 14.82 -4.66 -18.59
N ARG A 293 14.22 -4.36 -17.44
CA ARG A 293 12.78 -4.13 -17.30
C ARG A 293 12.47 -2.75 -16.77
N LEU A 294 11.41 -2.16 -17.30
CA LEU A 294 10.82 -0.91 -16.81
C LEU A 294 9.49 -1.18 -16.13
N TYR A 295 9.22 -0.43 -15.06
CA TYR A 295 7.99 -0.49 -14.27
C TYR A 295 7.47 0.92 -14.00
N ASN A 296 6.21 1.18 -14.33
CA ASN A 296 5.59 2.51 -14.17
C ASN A 296 5.20 2.84 -12.71
N SER A 297 5.28 1.87 -11.80
CA SER A 297 5.01 2.07 -10.37
C SER A 297 5.80 1.07 -9.53
N LEU A 298 5.97 1.39 -8.24
CA LEU A 298 6.60 0.49 -7.29
C LEU A 298 5.78 -0.80 -7.12
N ASP A 299 4.45 -0.69 -7.06
CA ASP A 299 3.56 -1.86 -6.93
C ASP A 299 3.77 -2.87 -8.06
N ASN A 300 3.85 -2.39 -9.30
CA ASN A 300 4.12 -3.23 -10.47
C ASN A 300 5.48 -3.95 -10.36
N LEU A 301 6.50 -3.28 -9.82
CA LEU A 301 7.80 -3.88 -9.56
C LEU A 301 7.72 -4.96 -8.47
N LEU A 302 6.99 -4.71 -7.38
CA LEU A 302 6.84 -5.66 -6.27
C LEU A 302 6.14 -6.96 -6.68
N ILE A 303 5.14 -6.89 -7.57
CA ILE A 303 4.41 -8.08 -8.07
C ILE A 303 4.93 -8.61 -9.41
N TYR A 304 6.04 -8.06 -9.93
CA TYR A 304 6.59 -8.34 -11.25
C TYR A 304 5.58 -8.26 -12.42
N SER A 305 4.61 -7.35 -12.34
CA SER A 305 3.53 -7.21 -13.32
C SER A 305 3.68 -5.95 -14.17
N HIS A 306 3.00 -5.92 -15.32
CA HIS A 306 2.95 -4.80 -16.26
C HIS A 306 4.33 -4.22 -16.63
N SER A 307 5.37 -5.07 -16.66
CA SER A 307 6.73 -4.66 -16.99
C SER A 307 6.95 -4.55 -18.49
N GLN A 308 7.69 -3.54 -18.93
CA GLN A 308 8.20 -3.48 -20.30
C GLN A 308 9.61 -4.08 -20.31
N SER A 309 9.83 -5.14 -21.09
CA SER A 309 11.12 -5.80 -21.18
C SER A 309 11.82 -5.40 -22.48
N TYR A 310 13.08 -5.01 -22.37
CA TYR A 310 13.90 -4.58 -23.49
C TYR A 310 15.21 -5.37 -23.53
N ARG A 311 15.68 -5.64 -24.74
CA ARG A 311 16.95 -6.34 -24.99
C ARG A 311 18.02 -5.35 -25.44
N ILE A 312 19.22 -5.47 -24.90
CA ILE A 312 20.43 -4.73 -25.27
C ILE A 312 21.52 -5.76 -25.59
N LEU A 313 22.35 -5.50 -26.60
CA LEU A 313 23.39 -6.45 -27.04
C LEU A 313 24.80 -6.09 -26.54
N TYR A 314 25.03 -4.84 -26.11
CA TYR A 314 26.38 -4.31 -25.89
C TYR A 314 26.51 -3.48 -24.61
N GLY A 315 25.68 -3.73 -23.58
CA GLY A 315 25.88 -3.11 -22.27
C GLY A 315 26.93 -3.87 -21.46
N GLN A 316 27.84 -3.16 -20.79
CA GLN A 316 28.89 -3.77 -19.95
C GLN A 316 28.90 -3.21 -18.53
N GLY A 317 28.95 -4.11 -17.55
CA GLY A 317 29.07 -3.77 -16.14
C GLY A 317 27.81 -3.16 -15.52
N SER A 318 27.83 -2.97 -14.21
CA SER A 318 26.71 -2.47 -13.40
C SER A 318 26.68 -0.95 -13.24
N GLY A 319 27.59 -0.22 -13.89
CA GLY A 319 27.66 1.25 -13.85
C GLY A 319 26.63 1.93 -14.75
N ILE A 320 25.35 1.64 -14.49
CA ILE A 320 24.21 2.02 -15.31
C ILE A 320 23.34 3.02 -14.54
N VAL A 321 22.87 4.07 -15.22
CA VAL A 321 21.94 5.05 -14.64
C VAL A 321 20.87 5.45 -15.65
N ALA A 322 19.66 5.79 -15.18
CA ALA A 322 18.62 6.39 -16.00
C ALA A 322 18.44 7.87 -15.67
N TYR A 323 18.43 8.69 -16.70
CA TYR A 323 18.21 10.14 -16.59
C TYR A 323 17.45 10.68 -17.79
N ASN A 324 16.41 11.45 -17.52
CA ASN A 324 15.59 12.12 -18.50
C ASN A 324 15.10 11.18 -19.63
N ASN A 325 14.48 10.06 -19.25
CA ASN A 325 13.95 9.03 -20.15
C ASN A 325 15.00 8.34 -21.04
N HIS A 326 16.27 8.35 -20.60
CA HIS A 326 17.37 7.65 -21.27
C HIS A 326 18.16 6.81 -20.27
N LEU A 327 18.61 5.64 -20.70
CA LEU A 327 19.55 4.80 -19.97
C LEU A 327 20.95 5.09 -20.47
N TYR A 328 21.90 5.26 -19.55
CA TYR A 328 23.29 5.47 -19.86
C TYR A 328 24.12 4.32 -19.29
N MET A 329 25.08 3.83 -20.06
CA MET A 329 25.95 2.72 -19.65
C MET A 329 27.25 2.69 -20.44
N ASN A 330 28.22 1.93 -19.92
CA ASN A 330 29.43 1.58 -20.67
C ASN A 330 29.09 0.61 -21.83
N TRP A 331 29.61 0.91 -23.02
CA TRP A 331 29.47 0.09 -24.20
C TRP A 331 30.52 -1.01 -24.25
N TYR A 332 30.09 -2.20 -24.64
CA TYR A 332 30.86 -3.44 -24.56
C TYR A 332 32.26 -3.33 -25.16
N ASN A 333 33.24 -3.85 -24.42
CA ASN A 333 34.64 -3.94 -24.84
C ASN A 333 35.27 -2.60 -25.26
N GLY A 334 34.76 -1.49 -24.71
CA GLY A 334 35.23 -0.15 -25.02
C GLY A 334 35.18 0.79 -23.83
N ARG A 335 35.58 2.03 -24.11
CA ARG A 335 35.48 3.17 -23.19
C ARG A 335 34.35 4.11 -23.59
N ASN A 336 33.42 3.62 -24.39
CA ASN A 336 32.34 4.45 -24.89
C ASN A 336 31.18 4.45 -23.91
N ILE A 337 30.52 5.59 -23.78
CA ILE A 337 29.25 5.71 -23.09
C ILE A 337 28.15 5.71 -24.15
N ALA A 338 27.17 4.84 -23.98
CA ALA A 338 25.97 4.81 -24.82
C ALA A 338 24.80 5.43 -24.07
N LYS A 339 24.05 6.28 -24.79
CA LYS A 339 22.75 6.83 -24.39
C LYS A 339 21.66 6.09 -25.15
N ILE A 340 20.74 5.47 -24.43
CA ILE A 340 19.68 4.62 -24.98
C ILE A 340 18.34 5.22 -24.60
N ASN A 341 17.45 5.45 -25.56
CA ASN A 341 16.12 5.96 -25.28
C ASN A 341 15.25 4.86 -24.65
N LEU A 342 14.68 5.11 -23.46
CA LEU A 342 13.90 4.11 -22.72
C LEU A 342 12.58 3.75 -23.40
N THR A 343 12.04 4.62 -24.26
CA THR A 343 10.77 4.39 -24.96
C THR A 343 10.96 3.56 -26.22
N THR A 344 11.96 3.88 -27.02
CA THR A 344 12.22 3.21 -28.31
C THR A 344 13.26 2.09 -28.21
N ASN A 345 13.99 2.01 -27.10
CA ASN A 345 15.13 1.10 -26.89
C ASN A 345 16.25 1.26 -27.95
N GLY A 346 16.34 2.45 -28.56
CA GLY A 346 17.37 2.78 -29.55
C GLY A 346 18.54 3.53 -28.93
N VAL A 347 19.76 3.22 -29.38
CA VAL A 347 20.97 3.99 -29.04
C VAL A 347 20.91 5.33 -29.78
N THR A 348 20.84 6.44 -29.04
CA THR A 348 20.77 7.79 -29.62
C THR A 348 22.14 8.44 -29.73
N VAL A 349 23.03 8.19 -28.78
CA VAL A 349 24.41 8.68 -28.80
C VAL A 349 25.34 7.57 -28.32
N ASN A 350 26.49 7.41 -28.96
CA ASN A 350 27.56 6.53 -28.53
C ASN A 350 28.87 7.29 -28.66
N ARG A 351 29.52 7.60 -27.53
CA ARG A 351 30.67 8.51 -27.51
C ARG A 351 31.83 7.95 -26.67
N PRO A 352 33.08 7.99 -27.17
CA PRO A 352 34.24 7.61 -26.36
C PRO A 352 34.48 8.58 -25.21
N LEU A 353 34.70 8.05 -24.02
CA LEU A 353 35.17 8.81 -22.86
C LEU A 353 36.70 9.00 -22.96
N PRO A 354 37.21 10.24 -23.03
CA PRO A 354 38.64 10.49 -23.20
C PRO A 354 39.49 9.84 -22.12
N MET A 355 40.57 9.16 -22.53
CA MET A 355 41.60 8.57 -21.65
C MET A 355 41.11 7.53 -20.62
N ALA A 356 39.82 7.22 -20.57
CA ALA A 356 39.27 6.26 -19.63
C ALA A 356 39.83 4.86 -19.87
N ALA A 357 40.28 4.25 -18.78
CA ALA A 357 40.58 2.83 -18.77
C ALA A 357 39.27 2.02 -18.82
N TYR A 358 39.34 0.83 -19.39
CA TYR A 358 38.19 -0.03 -19.58
C TYR A 358 38.62 -1.50 -19.58
N ASN A 359 37.65 -2.42 -19.58
CA ASN A 359 37.87 -3.87 -19.57
C ASN A 359 38.57 -4.39 -18.30
N ASN A 360 38.02 -4.03 -17.15
CA ASN A 360 38.46 -4.48 -15.84
C ASN A 360 39.89 -4.05 -15.48
N ARG A 361 40.36 -2.94 -16.07
CA ARG A 361 41.67 -2.36 -15.81
C ARG A 361 41.70 -1.62 -14.47
N PHE A 362 40.66 -0.84 -14.18
CA PHE A 362 40.46 -0.10 -12.93
C PHE A 362 38.98 -0.17 -12.47
N SER A 363 38.48 -1.39 -12.29
CA SER A 363 37.15 -1.61 -11.68
C SER A 363 37.19 -1.42 -10.16
N TYR A 364 36.01 -1.38 -9.52
CA TYR A 364 35.91 -1.31 -8.06
C TYR A 364 36.38 -2.59 -7.38
N ALA A 365 36.61 -2.52 -6.07
CA ALA A 365 36.94 -3.67 -5.25
C ALA A 365 35.80 -4.71 -5.30
N ASN A 366 36.14 -5.96 -5.61
CA ASN A 366 35.23 -7.11 -5.63
C ASN A 366 34.07 -7.05 -6.65
N VAL A 367 34.07 -6.05 -7.55
CA VAL A 367 33.10 -5.91 -8.64
C VAL A 367 33.85 -5.77 -9.96
N ASN A 368 33.61 -6.70 -10.89
CA ASN A 368 34.30 -6.71 -12.18
C ASN A 368 33.56 -5.85 -13.22
N TRP A 369 34.30 -5.38 -14.22
CA TRP A 369 33.78 -4.70 -15.42
C TRP A 369 33.07 -3.37 -15.16
N GLN A 370 33.28 -2.77 -13.98
CA GLN A 370 32.74 -1.47 -13.59
C GLN A 370 33.85 -0.39 -13.57
N ASP A 371 34.65 -0.34 -14.63
CA ASP A 371 35.69 0.70 -14.81
C ASP A 371 35.09 2.09 -14.98
N ILE A 372 33.94 2.15 -15.66
CA ILE A 372 33.18 3.36 -15.96
C ILE A 372 31.84 3.21 -15.23
N ASP A 373 31.55 4.16 -14.37
CA ASP A 373 30.38 4.16 -13.50
C ASP A 373 29.64 5.49 -13.65
N LEU A 374 28.36 5.45 -14.01
CA LEU A 374 27.58 6.65 -14.26
C LEU A 374 26.72 6.99 -13.05
N ALA A 375 26.63 8.28 -12.75
CA ALA A 375 25.88 8.78 -11.62
C ALA A 375 25.08 10.02 -12.03
N VAL A 376 23.99 10.27 -11.32
CA VAL A 376 23.13 11.43 -11.52
C VAL A 376 22.90 12.06 -10.16
N ASP A 377 22.98 13.37 -10.10
CA ASP A 377 22.62 14.15 -8.93
C ASP A 377 21.75 15.35 -9.32
N GLU A 378 21.53 16.28 -8.40
CA GLU A 378 20.78 17.51 -8.59
C GLU A 378 21.40 18.43 -9.67
N GLN A 379 22.71 18.33 -9.91
CA GLN A 379 23.45 19.25 -10.76
C GLN A 379 23.59 18.74 -12.20
N ALA A 380 23.84 17.43 -12.40
CA ALA A 380 24.13 16.88 -13.73
C ALA A 380 24.16 15.34 -13.80
N LEU A 381 24.41 14.87 -15.02
CA LEU A 381 24.94 13.55 -15.32
C LEU A 381 26.47 13.55 -15.14
N TRP A 382 26.97 12.56 -14.40
CA TRP A 382 28.38 12.39 -14.07
C TRP A 382 28.89 11.03 -14.52
N VAL A 383 30.20 10.94 -14.69
CA VAL A 383 30.92 9.68 -14.87
C VAL A 383 32.10 9.60 -13.93
N ILE A 384 32.22 8.46 -13.25
CA ILE A 384 33.26 8.10 -12.29
C ILE A 384 34.08 6.98 -12.94
N TYR A 385 35.36 7.22 -13.16
CA TYR A 385 36.25 6.31 -13.88
C TYR A 385 37.68 6.49 -13.39
N ALA A 386 38.65 5.84 -14.05
CA ALA A 386 40.06 6.08 -13.82
C ALA A 386 40.83 6.05 -15.14
N THR A 387 42.02 6.63 -15.15
CA THR A 387 42.93 6.68 -16.31
C THR A 387 44.32 6.16 -15.92
N GLU A 388 45.12 5.73 -16.90
CA GLU A 388 46.52 5.38 -16.64
C GLU A 388 47.33 6.57 -16.11
N GLU A 389 47.02 7.79 -16.59
CA GLU A 389 47.66 9.03 -16.13
C GLU A 389 47.36 9.35 -14.66
N SER A 390 46.12 9.07 -14.21
CA SER A 390 45.74 9.18 -12.80
C SER A 390 46.32 8.06 -11.93
N THR A 391 47.08 7.13 -12.52
CA THR A 391 47.61 5.91 -11.85
C THR A 391 46.52 5.06 -11.19
N GLY A 392 45.30 5.10 -11.73
CA GLY A 392 44.14 4.37 -11.20
C GLY A 392 43.36 5.11 -10.10
N ASN A 393 43.68 6.37 -9.81
CA ASN A 393 42.85 7.20 -8.94
C ASN A 393 41.52 7.55 -9.60
N ILE A 394 40.49 7.79 -8.79
CA ILE A 394 39.17 8.16 -9.28
C ILE A 394 39.26 9.50 -10.01
N VAL A 395 38.73 9.52 -11.22
CA VAL A 395 38.48 10.69 -12.05
C VAL A 395 36.97 10.86 -12.18
N ILE A 396 36.50 12.07 -11.90
CA ILE A 396 35.10 12.46 -12.00
C ILE A 396 34.99 13.40 -13.20
N SER A 397 34.04 13.17 -14.10
CA SER A 397 33.74 14.10 -15.19
C SER A 397 32.26 14.44 -15.22
N LYS A 398 31.95 15.73 -15.40
CA LYS A 398 30.59 16.22 -15.64
C LYS A 398 30.29 16.09 -17.14
N LEU A 399 29.17 15.48 -17.48
CA LEU A 399 28.79 15.21 -18.86
C LEU A 399 27.66 16.14 -19.31
N ASN A 400 27.69 16.53 -20.59
CA ASN A 400 26.52 17.04 -21.27
C ASN A 400 25.54 15.89 -21.48
N ASP A 401 24.33 15.99 -20.94
CA ASP A 401 23.31 14.95 -21.00
C ASP A 401 22.79 14.69 -22.42
N THR A 402 22.98 15.63 -23.34
CA THR A 402 22.56 15.53 -24.74
C THR A 402 23.65 14.95 -25.63
N SER A 403 24.87 15.50 -25.59
CA SER A 403 25.98 15.12 -26.49
C SER A 403 26.98 14.11 -25.92
N LEU A 404 26.89 13.81 -24.61
CA LEU A 404 27.88 13.03 -23.83
C LEU A 404 29.28 13.66 -23.81
N GLU A 405 29.40 14.94 -24.09
CA GLU A 405 30.68 15.66 -23.99
C GLU A 405 31.10 15.86 -22.55
N VAL A 406 32.40 15.70 -22.30
CA VAL A 406 33.01 16.05 -21.03
C VAL A 406 33.05 17.58 -20.94
N LEU A 407 32.33 18.13 -19.97
CA LEU A 407 32.28 19.57 -19.69
C LEU A 407 33.41 20.00 -18.76
N SER A 408 33.70 19.17 -17.75
CA SER A 408 34.73 19.42 -16.75
C SER A 408 35.16 18.11 -16.10
N THR A 409 36.40 18.07 -15.62
CA THR A 409 37.03 16.86 -15.07
C THR A 409 37.80 17.19 -13.80
N TRP A 410 37.72 16.31 -12.80
CA TRP A 410 38.43 16.39 -11.53
C TRP A 410 39.15 15.08 -11.27
N VAL A 411 40.41 15.16 -10.84
CA VAL A 411 41.23 14.00 -10.47
C VAL A 411 41.38 13.98 -8.95
N THR A 412 40.98 12.87 -8.33
CA THR A 412 41.04 12.68 -6.88
C THR A 412 42.33 11.99 -6.46
N LYS A 413 42.58 11.87 -5.14
CA LYS A 413 43.68 11.04 -4.60
C LYS A 413 43.27 9.60 -4.24
N GLN A 414 42.00 9.24 -4.42
CA GLN A 414 41.49 7.94 -3.99
C GLN A 414 41.64 6.88 -5.09
N TYR A 415 42.36 5.79 -4.79
CA TYR A 415 42.57 4.68 -5.73
C TYR A 415 41.27 3.90 -5.98
N LYS A 416 40.77 3.89 -7.22
CA LYS A 416 39.45 3.32 -7.55
C LYS A 416 39.30 1.83 -7.20
N PRO A 417 40.29 0.95 -7.48
CA PRO A 417 40.19 -0.47 -7.11
C PRO A 417 40.22 -0.76 -5.60
N SER A 418 40.45 0.23 -4.74
CA SER A 418 40.30 0.08 -3.28
C SER A 418 38.91 0.44 -2.75
N VAL A 419 38.06 1.02 -3.60
CA VAL A 419 36.70 1.48 -3.30
C VAL A 419 35.70 0.40 -3.73
N SER A 420 34.67 0.10 -2.93
CA SER A 420 33.64 -0.88 -3.28
C SER A 420 32.59 -0.33 -4.24
N ASN A 421 32.21 0.94 -4.08
CA ASN A 421 31.30 1.66 -4.97
C ASN A 421 31.38 3.17 -4.72
N ALA A 422 30.73 3.98 -5.55
CA ALA A 422 30.63 5.41 -5.31
C ALA A 422 29.34 6.01 -5.89
N PHE A 423 28.94 7.18 -5.40
CA PHE A 423 27.78 7.92 -5.89
C PHE A 423 28.00 9.43 -5.76
N MET A 424 27.20 10.22 -6.47
CA MET A 424 27.24 11.68 -6.44
C MET A 424 26.01 12.24 -5.75
N VAL A 425 26.19 13.28 -4.94
CA VAL A 425 25.10 14.13 -4.41
C VAL A 425 25.56 15.57 -4.46
N CYS A 426 24.80 16.47 -5.09
CA CYS A 426 25.11 17.90 -5.12
C CYS A 426 26.55 18.26 -5.53
N GLY A 427 27.13 17.54 -6.48
CA GLY A 427 28.51 17.73 -6.96
C GLY A 427 29.57 17.16 -6.01
N VAL A 428 29.19 16.40 -5.00
CA VAL A 428 30.10 15.74 -4.07
C VAL A 428 30.09 14.23 -4.32
N LEU A 429 31.26 13.67 -4.62
CA LEU A 429 31.47 12.24 -4.70
C LEU A 429 31.53 11.66 -3.29
N TYR A 430 30.82 10.56 -3.05
CA TYR A 430 30.92 9.73 -1.85
C TYR A 430 31.34 8.32 -2.26
N ALA A 431 32.41 7.81 -1.66
CA ALA A 431 32.93 6.47 -1.94
C ALA A 431 32.76 5.54 -0.74
N THR A 432 32.43 4.28 -1.02
CA THR A 432 32.21 3.25 -0.02
C THR A 432 33.35 2.24 0.03
N ARG A 433 33.54 1.60 1.19
CA ARG A 433 34.43 0.44 1.35
C ARG A 433 33.81 -0.63 2.22
N THR A 434 34.16 -1.88 1.94
CA THR A 434 33.70 -3.03 2.71
C THR A 434 34.43 -3.09 4.05
N LEU A 435 33.69 -3.03 5.17
CA LEU A 435 34.24 -3.30 6.50
C LEU A 435 34.15 -4.78 6.86
N ASN A 436 33.01 -5.39 6.59
CA ASN A 436 32.77 -6.81 6.82
C ASN A 436 31.63 -7.32 5.89
N THR A 437 31.20 -8.56 6.08
CA THR A 437 30.17 -9.21 5.25
C THR A 437 28.78 -8.59 5.38
N ARG A 438 28.52 -7.77 6.41
CA ARG A 438 27.22 -7.15 6.71
C ARG A 438 27.25 -5.62 6.72
N THR A 439 28.42 -5.01 6.56
CA THR A 439 28.58 -3.55 6.72
C THR A 439 29.61 -3.00 5.74
N GLU A 440 29.21 -1.93 5.07
CA GLU A 440 30.04 -1.01 4.30
C GLU A 440 30.20 0.29 5.09
N GLU A 441 31.13 1.12 4.66
CA GLU A 441 31.33 2.45 5.22
C GLU A 441 31.48 3.45 4.08
N ILE A 442 30.73 4.55 4.12
CA ILE A 442 31.02 5.73 3.30
C ILE A 442 32.21 6.41 3.98
N PHE A 443 33.38 6.27 3.38
CA PHE A 443 34.65 6.56 4.04
C PHE A 443 35.44 7.71 3.41
N TYR A 444 35.05 8.15 2.23
CA TYR A 444 35.76 9.16 1.46
C TYR A 444 34.79 10.06 0.72
N TYR A 445 35.13 11.35 0.64
CA TYR A 445 34.40 12.30 -0.19
C TYR A 445 35.33 13.19 -1.01
N TYR A 446 34.82 13.68 -2.14
CA TYR A 446 35.45 14.72 -2.96
C TYR A 446 34.39 15.71 -3.42
N ASP A 447 34.54 16.98 -3.06
CA ASP A 447 33.64 18.06 -3.45
C ASP A 447 34.15 18.74 -4.72
N THR A 448 33.43 18.58 -5.84
CA THR A 448 33.81 19.17 -7.13
C THR A 448 33.64 20.69 -7.17
N ASN A 449 32.83 21.26 -6.27
CA ASN A 449 32.61 22.71 -6.19
C ASN A 449 33.80 23.42 -5.53
N THR A 450 34.42 22.79 -4.52
CA THR A 450 35.53 23.38 -3.75
C THR A 450 36.89 22.74 -4.01
N GLY A 451 36.92 21.57 -4.67
CA GLY A 451 38.13 20.76 -4.86
C GLY A 451 38.66 20.12 -3.59
N ARG A 452 37.89 20.14 -2.49
CA ARG A 452 38.27 19.56 -1.20
C ARG A 452 37.94 18.07 -1.16
N GLU A 453 38.82 17.30 -0.55
CA GLU A 453 38.66 15.87 -0.35
C GLU A 453 39.00 15.49 1.08
N GLY A 454 38.42 14.40 1.57
CA GLY A 454 38.64 13.97 2.95
C GLY A 454 38.00 12.63 3.28
N HIS A 455 38.07 12.28 4.56
CA HIS A 455 37.55 11.01 5.07
C HIS A 455 36.28 11.20 5.88
N LEU A 456 35.43 10.18 5.81
CA LEU A 456 34.18 10.04 6.56
C LEU A 456 34.18 8.68 7.27
N ALA A 457 33.21 8.48 8.15
CA ALA A 457 33.01 7.20 8.83
C ALA A 457 31.51 6.94 9.03
N ILE A 458 30.74 6.89 7.93
CA ILE A 458 29.29 6.66 7.97
C ILE A 458 29.03 5.17 7.72
N PRO A 459 28.57 4.40 8.71
CA PRO A 459 28.31 2.98 8.56
C PRO A 459 27.04 2.75 7.72
N MET A 460 27.14 1.86 6.73
CA MET A 460 26.06 1.45 5.84
C MET A 460 25.85 -0.07 5.95
N ARG A 461 24.75 -0.50 6.58
CA ARG A 461 24.44 -1.93 6.73
C ARG A 461 24.00 -2.52 5.40
N LYS A 462 24.43 -3.73 5.05
CA LYS A 462 24.02 -4.46 3.83
C LYS A 462 23.46 -5.84 4.18
N MET A 463 22.64 -6.39 3.28
CA MET A 463 21.97 -7.68 3.50
C MET A 463 22.82 -8.86 3.04
N GLN A 464 23.45 -8.73 1.89
CA GLN A 464 24.37 -9.69 1.28
C GLN A 464 25.80 -9.14 1.26
N GLU A 465 26.77 -10.02 1.01
CA GLU A 465 28.19 -9.70 1.11
C GLU A 465 28.64 -8.59 0.15
N ARG A 466 28.13 -8.54 -1.09
CA ARG A 466 28.67 -7.62 -2.10
C ARG A 466 27.62 -6.66 -2.64
N ILE A 467 27.95 -5.38 -2.60
CA ILE A 467 27.21 -4.34 -3.30
C ILE A 467 27.75 -4.28 -4.74
N GLN A 468 26.86 -4.38 -5.72
CA GLN A 468 27.19 -4.42 -7.14
C GLN A 468 27.02 -3.06 -7.81
N SER A 469 26.13 -2.22 -7.30
CA SER A 469 25.93 -0.85 -7.75
C SER A 469 25.16 -0.05 -6.70
N ILE A 470 25.41 1.26 -6.69
CA ILE A 470 24.70 2.26 -5.89
C ILE A 470 24.29 3.40 -6.83
N ASN A 471 22.98 3.66 -6.94
CA ASN A 471 22.44 4.77 -7.71
C ASN A 471 21.72 5.74 -6.78
N TYR A 472 22.14 7.00 -6.77
CA TYR A 472 21.43 8.06 -6.06
C TYR A 472 20.27 8.59 -6.90
N HIS A 473 19.16 8.94 -6.25
CA HIS A 473 18.04 9.61 -6.90
C HIS A 473 17.77 10.99 -6.23
N PRO A 474 17.94 12.11 -6.94
CA PRO A 474 17.87 13.46 -6.37
C PRO A 474 16.53 13.85 -5.74
N PHE A 475 15.43 13.45 -6.39
CA PHE A 475 14.09 13.77 -5.88
C PHE A 475 13.73 12.95 -4.63
N ASP A 476 13.87 11.62 -4.73
CA ASP A 476 13.59 10.72 -3.60
C ASP A 476 14.62 10.82 -2.46
N GLN A 477 15.79 11.43 -2.70
CA GLN A 477 16.90 11.53 -1.75
C GLN A 477 17.31 10.16 -1.17
N LYS A 478 17.28 9.14 -2.03
CA LYS A 478 17.53 7.73 -1.68
C LYS A 478 18.65 7.15 -2.51
N LEU A 479 19.33 6.16 -1.94
CA LEU A 479 20.21 5.25 -2.68
C LEU A 479 19.44 3.99 -3.09
N TYR A 480 19.50 3.66 -4.36
CA TYR A 480 19.04 2.41 -4.96
C TYR A 480 20.23 1.49 -5.15
N VAL A 481 20.25 0.39 -4.41
CA VAL A 481 21.42 -0.46 -4.27
C VAL A 481 21.11 -1.86 -4.74
N TYR A 482 21.96 -2.41 -5.62
CA TYR A 482 21.88 -3.79 -6.04
C TYR A 482 22.87 -4.63 -5.22
N ASN A 483 22.36 -5.53 -4.36
CA ASN A 483 23.16 -6.28 -3.39
C ASN A 483 22.98 -7.79 -3.62
N ASP A 484 23.89 -8.39 -4.39
CA ASP A 484 23.88 -9.81 -4.81
C ASP A 484 22.50 -10.32 -5.26
N GLY A 485 21.86 -9.58 -6.16
CA GLY A 485 20.55 -9.93 -6.71
C GLY A 485 19.35 -9.31 -5.99
N TYR A 486 19.52 -8.79 -4.77
CA TYR A 486 18.47 -8.07 -4.05
C TYR A 486 18.46 -6.58 -4.39
N LEU A 487 17.26 -6.03 -4.53
CA LEU A 487 17.00 -4.61 -4.74
C LEU A 487 16.76 -3.96 -3.37
N LEU A 488 17.67 -3.09 -2.94
CA LEU A 488 17.62 -2.41 -1.64
C LEU A 488 17.51 -0.90 -1.82
N ASN A 489 16.79 -0.22 -0.93
CA ASN A 489 16.83 1.23 -0.83
C ASN A 489 17.31 1.72 0.55
N TYR A 490 17.94 2.88 0.55
CA TYR A 490 18.41 3.58 1.75
C TYR A 490 18.01 5.04 1.68
N ASP A 491 17.56 5.59 2.80
CA ASP A 491 17.29 7.02 2.93
C ASP A 491 18.57 7.73 3.35
N LEU A 492 18.90 8.82 2.67
CA LEU A 492 20.01 9.68 3.07
C LEU A 492 19.55 10.72 4.09
N VAL A 493 20.43 11.01 5.05
CA VAL A 493 20.24 12.08 6.03
C VAL A 493 21.31 13.12 5.78
N PHE A 494 20.88 14.37 5.57
CA PHE A 494 21.77 15.48 5.26
C PHE A 494 21.96 16.42 6.45
N LEU A 495 23.13 17.06 6.51
CA LEU A 495 23.38 18.16 7.44
C LEU A 495 22.55 19.37 7.02
N GLN A 496 21.85 20.00 7.96
CA GLN A 496 21.18 21.25 7.64
C GLN A 496 22.15 22.43 7.64
N GLU A 497 22.10 23.25 6.60
CA GLU A 497 22.75 24.55 6.65
C GLU A 497 21.94 25.50 7.56
N PRO A 498 22.59 26.28 8.43
CA PRO A 498 21.88 27.29 9.21
C PRO A 498 21.23 28.29 8.25
N ARG A 499 19.90 28.39 8.29
CA ARG A 499 19.17 29.46 7.59
C ARG A 499 19.72 30.80 8.08
N GLN A 500 20.37 31.55 7.19
CA GLN A 500 20.65 32.96 7.48
C GLN A 500 19.28 33.66 7.67
N PRO A 501 19.07 34.38 8.78
CA PRO A 501 17.85 35.14 8.97
C PRO A 501 17.77 36.21 7.88
N VAL A 502 16.68 36.19 7.11
CA VAL A 502 16.32 37.21 6.11
C VAL A 502 15.86 38.48 6.82
#